data_AF-A0AAD9GUN7-F1
#
_entry.id   AF-A0AAD9GUN7-F1
#
_cell.length_a   1.000
_cell.length_b   1.000
_cell.length_c   1.000
_cell.angle_alpha   90.00
_cell.angle_beta   90.00
_cell.angle_gamma   90.00
#
_symmetry.space_group_name_H-M   'P 1'
#
loop_
_entity.id
_entity.type
_entity.pdbx_description
1 polymer ?
#
loop_
_entity_poly.entity_id
_entity_poly.type
_entity_poly.pdbx_seq_one_letter_code
_entity_poly.pdbx_strand_id
1 'polypeptide(L)'
;MPSETDYQVALTPKGSDHTSEPVNNDEERSFGEYCKTRFTTLKPPMTKAENPLKVLALLNRMQWLQFLVSFIAWSWDAFDFFTVSMTVSDLAETFGKTKTDITWGITLVLMLRSVGSIIFGIASDRWGRKWPFVVNNVLFIILELATGFCQTYTQFLWVRALFGIAMGGLYGNVAATALEDCPPAARGIISGMMQQGYAFGYLLAVVFARALVNTTSHGWRPLFWFGACPPVFIILFRLYLPETKVFQERQRVREASHNMTATFVAEGKIALKRHWLLLCYMVLLMAGFNFMVRSHPS
;
A
#
# COMPACT_ATOMS: atom_id res chain seq x y z
N MET A 1 16.82 -10.32 -38.38
CA MET A 1 15.89 -9.17 -38.30
C MET A 1 14.79 -9.40 -39.30
N PRO A 2 13.55 -9.67 -38.87
CA PRO A 2 12.38 -9.52 -39.73
C PRO A 2 11.89 -8.06 -39.70
N SER A 3 11.47 -7.57 -40.86
CA SER A 3 11.07 -6.20 -41.19
C SER A 3 9.67 -5.83 -40.67
N GLU A 4 9.43 -4.52 -40.51
CA GLU A 4 8.24 -3.85 -39.93
C GLU A 4 6.86 -4.16 -40.56
N THR A 5 6.75 -5.09 -41.50
CA THR A 5 5.50 -5.37 -42.25
C THR A 5 4.66 -6.49 -41.63
N ASP A 6 5.22 -7.35 -40.78
CA ASP A 6 4.50 -8.50 -40.21
C ASP A 6 3.62 -8.17 -38.99
N TYR A 7 3.72 -6.97 -38.41
CA TYR A 7 2.85 -6.56 -37.28
C TYR A 7 1.53 -5.92 -37.71
N GLN A 8 1.34 -5.62 -39.00
CA GLN A 8 0.17 -4.90 -39.51
C GLN A 8 -0.98 -5.81 -40.02
N VAL A 9 -0.81 -7.14 -40.01
CA VAL A 9 -1.82 -8.08 -40.55
C VAL A 9 -2.81 -8.58 -39.49
N ALA A 10 -2.66 -8.21 -38.21
CA ALA A 10 -3.61 -8.57 -37.15
C ALA A 10 -4.77 -7.56 -36.94
N LEU A 11 -4.79 -6.47 -37.71
CA LEU A 11 -5.75 -5.35 -37.54
C LEU A 11 -6.45 -5.01 -38.86
N THR A 12 -7.19 -5.96 -39.42
CA THR A 12 -8.25 -5.64 -40.39
C THR A 12 -9.51 -6.41 -40.03
N PRO A 13 -10.61 -5.74 -39.63
CA PRO A 13 -11.91 -6.38 -39.52
C PRO A 13 -12.44 -6.61 -40.95
N LYS A 14 -12.73 -7.85 -41.29
CA LYS A 14 -13.42 -8.21 -42.53
C LYS A 14 -14.83 -7.63 -42.53
N GLY A 15 -15.14 -6.83 -43.54
CA GLY A 15 -16.41 -6.89 -44.26
C GLY A 15 -17.62 -6.26 -43.58
N SER A 16 -17.97 -5.09 -44.08
CA SER A 16 -19.22 -4.35 -43.93
C SER A 16 -20.50 -5.20 -43.97
N ASP A 17 -21.34 -5.05 -42.95
CA ASP A 17 -22.79 -5.04 -43.12
C ASP A 17 -23.32 -3.75 -42.48
N HIS A 18 -23.90 -2.88 -43.30
CA HIS A 18 -24.50 -1.62 -42.86
C HIS A 18 -25.71 -1.94 -41.97
N THR A 19 -25.53 -1.88 -40.66
CA THR A 19 -26.63 -1.68 -39.72
C THR A 19 -26.28 -0.49 -38.83
N SER A 20 -27.06 0.57 -39.00
CA SER A 20 -27.10 1.78 -38.19
C SER A 20 -26.93 1.45 -36.71
N GLU A 21 -25.91 2.02 -36.06
CA GLU A 21 -25.87 2.11 -34.60
C GLU A 21 -27.10 2.91 -34.14
N PRO A 22 -28.01 2.36 -33.31
CA PRO A 22 -28.97 3.19 -32.63
C PRO A 22 -28.23 3.91 -31.50
N VAL A 23 -28.05 5.21 -31.73
CA VAL A 23 -27.85 6.20 -30.68
C VAL A 23 -28.96 6.02 -29.63
N ASN A 24 -28.54 5.78 -28.39
CA ASN A 24 -29.23 6.05 -27.13
C ASN A 24 -30.62 5.38 -26.93
N ASN A 25 -30.69 4.44 -25.97
CA ASN A 25 -31.84 4.21 -25.08
C ASN A 25 -31.47 3.11 -24.06
N ASP A 26 -30.58 3.44 -23.10
CA ASP A 26 -30.34 2.60 -21.91
C ASP A 26 -31.53 2.64 -20.91
N GLU A 27 -32.60 3.40 -21.19
CA GLU A 27 -33.73 3.64 -20.29
C GLU A 27 -34.84 2.57 -20.31
N GLU A 28 -34.82 1.60 -21.25
CA GLU A 28 -35.91 0.60 -21.38
C GLU A 28 -35.46 -0.88 -21.29
N ARG A 29 -34.32 -1.19 -20.67
CA ARG A 29 -34.08 -2.58 -20.26
C ARG A 29 -34.96 -2.88 -19.04
N SER A 30 -36.02 -3.66 -19.25
CA SER A 30 -36.88 -4.17 -18.18
C SER A 30 -36.02 -4.70 -17.04
N PHE A 31 -36.30 -4.29 -15.80
CA PHE A 31 -35.55 -4.70 -14.60
C PHE A 31 -35.33 -6.21 -14.54
N GLY A 32 -36.26 -7.00 -15.10
CA GLY A 32 -36.15 -8.45 -15.23
C GLY A 32 -35.05 -8.91 -16.20
N GLU A 33 -34.83 -8.22 -17.32
CA GLU A 33 -33.75 -8.51 -18.26
C GLU A 33 -32.39 -8.06 -17.72
N TYR A 34 -32.34 -6.92 -17.02
CA TYR A 34 -31.13 -6.49 -16.30
C TYR A 34 -30.71 -7.51 -15.22
N CYS A 35 -31.67 -8.01 -14.44
CA CYS A 35 -31.41 -9.06 -13.45
C CYS A 35 -30.95 -10.37 -14.10
N LYS A 36 -31.58 -10.80 -15.19
CA LYS A 36 -31.21 -12.04 -15.91
C LYS A 36 -29.82 -11.96 -16.55
N THR A 37 -29.49 -10.84 -17.19
CA THR A 37 -28.16 -10.64 -17.79
C THR A 37 -27.06 -10.56 -16.74
N ARG A 38 -27.34 -9.99 -15.56
CA ARG A 38 -26.40 -9.98 -14.43
C ARG A 38 -25.96 -11.39 -14.00
N PHE A 39 -26.87 -12.36 -13.93
CA PHE A 39 -26.52 -13.73 -13.55
C PHE A 39 -25.57 -14.41 -14.54
N THR A 40 -25.72 -14.12 -15.84
CA THR A 40 -24.84 -14.65 -16.87
C THR A 40 -23.47 -13.96 -16.84
N THR A 41 -23.43 -12.64 -16.60
CA THR A 41 -22.18 -11.87 -16.42
C THR A 41 -21.45 -12.21 -15.11
N LEU A 42 -22.15 -12.76 -14.12
CA LEU A 42 -21.60 -13.26 -12.85
C LEU A 42 -20.81 -14.56 -13.00
N LYS A 43 -20.89 -15.25 -14.14
CA LYS A 43 -20.05 -16.41 -14.45
C LYS A 43 -18.80 -15.89 -15.18
N PRO A 44 -17.68 -15.65 -14.48
CA PRO A 44 -16.46 -15.19 -15.15
C PRO A 44 -16.05 -16.22 -16.20
N PRO A 45 -15.51 -15.80 -17.36
CA PRO A 45 -14.87 -16.74 -18.28
C PRO A 45 -13.77 -17.45 -17.49
N MET A 46 -13.97 -18.74 -17.22
CA MET A 46 -12.99 -19.58 -16.54
C MET A 46 -11.84 -19.86 -17.50
N THR A 47 -11.04 -18.84 -17.80
CA THR A 47 -9.74 -19.02 -18.43
C THR A 47 -8.91 -19.88 -17.48
N LYS A 48 -8.28 -20.91 -18.03
CA LYS A 48 -7.50 -21.87 -17.26
C LYS A 48 -6.43 -21.09 -16.47
N ALA A 49 -6.46 -21.17 -15.15
CA ALA A 49 -5.48 -20.49 -14.31
C ALA A 49 -4.07 -20.92 -14.76
N GLU A 50 -3.29 -19.98 -15.28
CA GLU A 50 -1.92 -20.25 -15.67
C GLU A 50 -1.11 -20.69 -14.46
N ASN A 51 -0.16 -21.60 -14.66
CA ASN A 51 0.66 -22.11 -13.57
C ASN A 51 1.40 -20.96 -12.87
N PRO A 52 1.27 -20.80 -11.54
CA PRO A 52 1.80 -19.64 -10.82
C PRO A 52 3.32 -19.51 -10.97
N LEU A 53 4.03 -20.65 -11.04
CA LEU A 53 5.48 -20.68 -11.25
C LEU A 53 5.91 -20.17 -12.63
N LYS A 54 5.11 -20.44 -13.68
CA LYS A 54 5.39 -19.92 -15.03
C LYS A 54 5.14 -18.42 -15.09
N VAL A 55 4.10 -17.95 -14.41
CA VAL A 55 3.77 -16.52 -14.29
C VAL A 55 4.85 -15.76 -13.52
N LEU A 56 5.40 -16.35 -12.46
CA LEU A 56 6.53 -15.78 -11.70
C LEU A 56 7.84 -15.78 -12.49
N ALA A 57 8.04 -16.76 -13.38
CA ALA A 57 9.21 -16.82 -14.26
C ALA A 57 9.23 -15.70 -15.32
N LEU A 58 8.11 -14.99 -15.54
CA LEU A 58 8.05 -13.82 -16.41
C LEU A 58 8.74 -12.58 -15.78
N LEU A 59 9.01 -12.60 -14.48
CA LEU A 59 9.64 -11.46 -13.81
C LEU A 59 11.14 -11.38 -14.10
N ASN A 60 11.58 -10.20 -14.52
CA ASN A 60 12.98 -9.85 -14.68
C ASN A 60 13.65 -9.61 -13.31
N ARG A 61 14.98 -9.70 -13.24
CA ARG A 61 15.77 -9.47 -12.02
C ARG A 61 15.47 -8.11 -11.39
N MET A 62 15.30 -7.06 -12.19
CA MET A 62 14.95 -5.73 -11.68
C MET A 62 13.58 -5.72 -10.98
N GLN A 63 12.57 -6.39 -11.53
CA GLN A 63 11.23 -6.47 -10.91
C GLN A 63 11.28 -7.26 -9.59
N TRP A 64 12.10 -8.32 -9.54
CA TRP A 64 12.37 -9.04 -8.29
C TRP A 64 13.06 -8.19 -7.24
N LEU A 65 14.02 -7.34 -7.63
CA LEU A 65 14.69 -6.42 -6.70
C LEU A 65 13.73 -5.34 -6.19
N GLN A 66 12.86 -4.79 -7.05
CA GLN A 66 11.81 -3.84 -6.66
C GLN A 66 10.78 -4.48 -5.73
N PHE A 67 10.40 -5.74 -6.01
CA PHE A 67 9.56 -6.52 -5.11
C PHE A 67 10.24 -6.74 -3.76
N LEU A 68 11.51 -7.16 -3.75
CA LEU A 68 12.24 -7.48 -2.53
C LEU A 68 12.40 -6.24 -1.63
N VAL A 69 12.76 -5.08 -2.19
CA VAL A 69 12.85 -3.83 -1.41
C VAL A 69 11.50 -3.43 -0.83
N SER A 70 10.41 -3.57 -1.61
CA SER A 70 9.06 -3.30 -1.13
C SER A 70 8.62 -4.29 -0.05
N PHE A 71 8.93 -5.58 -0.21
CA PHE A 71 8.61 -6.61 0.77
C PHE A 71 9.34 -6.38 2.09
N ILE A 72 10.64 -6.07 2.05
CA ILE A 72 11.44 -5.78 3.24
C ILE A 72 10.93 -4.49 3.91
N ALA A 73 10.67 -3.42 3.15
CA ALA A 73 10.12 -2.18 3.69
C ALA A 73 8.75 -2.37 4.34
N TRP A 74 7.86 -3.14 3.70
CA TRP A 74 6.55 -3.45 4.25
C TRP A 74 6.61 -4.35 5.49
N SER A 75 7.55 -5.29 5.51
CA SER A 75 7.80 -6.12 6.70
C SER A 75 8.35 -5.29 7.85
N TRP A 76 9.25 -4.35 7.57
CA TRP A 76 9.84 -3.50 8.59
C TRP A 76 8.83 -2.47 9.16
N ASP A 77 7.96 -1.92 8.31
CA ASP A 77 6.84 -1.08 8.76
C ASP A 77 5.91 -1.82 9.73
N ALA A 78 5.60 -3.08 9.41
CA ALA A 78 4.82 -3.93 10.30
C ALA A 78 5.58 -4.19 11.61
N PHE A 79 6.90 -4.45 11.53
CA PHE A 79 7.75 -4.61 12.70
C PHE A 79 7.62 -3.40 13.64
N ASP A 80 7.90 -2.19 13.13
CA ASP A 80 7.87 -0.93 13.90
C ASP A 80 6.47 -0.64 14.49
N PHE A 81 5.41 -0.97 13.75
CA PHE A 81 4.05 -0.84 14.27
C PHE A 81 3.77 -1.79 15.45
N PHE A 82 4.24 -3.03 15.37
CA PHE A 82 3.98 -4.03 16.39
C PHE A 82 4.92 -3.94 17.60
N THR A 83 6.08 -3.28 17.50
CA THR A 83 6.98 -3.09 18.67
C THR A 83 6.24 -2.46 19.84
N VAL A 84 5.40 -1.44 19.59
CA VAL A 84 4.58 -0.78 20.61
C VAL A 84 3.62 -1.75 21.29
N SER A 85 2.97 -2.60 20.50
CA SER A 85 2.05 -3.62 21.02
C SER A 85 2.77 -4.64 21.91
N MET A 86 4.03 -4.94 21.61
CA MET A 86 4.83 -5.89 22.40
C MET A 86 5.34 -5.27 23.70
N THR A 87 5.55 -3.96 23.75
CA THR A 87 6.11 -3.25 24.91
C THR A 87 5.06 -2.47 25.70
N VAL A 88 3.77 -2.74 25.53
CA VAL A 88 2.67 -1.99 26.21
C VAL A 88 2.82 -2.01 27.73
N SER A 89 3.16 -3.17 28.31
CA SER A 89 3.31 -3.30 29.76
C SER A 89 4.48 -2.46 30.28
N ASP A 90 5.64 -2.52 29.62
CA ASP A 90 6.82 -1.76 30.02
C ASP A 90 6.64 -0.25 29.87
N LEU A 91 5.94 0.17 28.80
CA LEU A 91 5.58 1.57 28.56
C LEU A 91 4.61 2.10 29.63
N ALA A 92 3.64 1.27 30.04
CA ALA A 92 2.67 1.62 31.08
C ALA A 92 3.37 1.85 32.43
N GLU A 93 4.30 0.97 32.80
CA GLU A 93 5.12 1.12 34.00
C GLU A 93 6.04 2.34 33.93
N THR A 94 6.72 2.54 32.79
CA THR A 94 7.66 3.66 32.60
C THR A 94 6.98 5.02 32.71
N PHE A 95 5.76 5.16 32.16
CA PHE A 95 5.04 6.44 32.17
C PHE A 95 4.04 6.58 33.31
N GLY A 96 3.89 5.58 34.17
CA GLY A 96 2.90 5.57 35.25
C GLY A 96 1.46 5.69 34.72
N LYS A 97 1.16 5.01 33.61
CA LYS A 97 -0.14 5.06 32.91
C LYS A 97 -0.76 3.68 32.82
N THR A 98 -2.07 3.62 32.55
CA THR A 98 -2.73 2.34 32.32
C THR A 98 -2.34 1.77 30.95
N LYS A 99 -2.43 0.44 30.78
CA LYS A 99 -2.21 -0.19 29.46
C LYS A 99 -3.19 0.33 28.41
N THR A 100 -4.40 0.69 28.82
CA THR A 100 -5.42 1.31 27.97
C THR A 100 -4.94 2.66 27.41
N ASP A 101 -4.33 3.50 28.26
CA ASP A 101 -3.76 4.78 27.84
C ASP A 101 -2.63 4.57 26.81
N ILE A 102 -1.72 3.64 27.05
CA ILE A 102 -0.65 3.33 26.08
C ILE A 102 -1.22 2.84 24.74
N THR A 103 -2.27 2.01 24.78
CA THR A 103 -2.94 1.50 23.58
C THR A 103 -3.60 2.63 22.78
N TRP A 104 -3.95 3.75 23.41
CA TRP A 104 -4.43 4.94 22.71
C TRP A 104 -3.42 5.46 21.68
N GLY A 105 -2.12 5.31 21.94
CA GLY A 105 -1.06 5.62 20.97
C GLY A 105 -1.15 4.78 19.69
N ILE A 106 -1.50 3.49 19.80
CA ILE A 106 -1.71 2.59 18.66
C ILE A 106 -2.96 3.02 17.88
N THR A 107 -4.05 3.32 18.58
CA THR A 107 -5.28 3.84 17.96
C THR A 107 -5.02 5.14 17.19
N LEU A 108 -4.23 6.05 17.78
CA LEU A 108 -3.89 7.32 17.15
C LEU A 108 -3.09 7.14 15.86
N VAL A 109 -2.15 6.18 15.84
CA VAL A 109 -1.42 5.78 14.62
C VAL A 109 -2.39 5.33 13.53
N LEU A 110 -3.35 4.47 13.87
CA LEU A 110 -4.32 3.94 12.91
C LEU A 110 -5.26 5.04 12.37
N MET A 111 -5.69 5.98 13.22
CA MET A 111 -6.54 7.10 12.80
C MET A 111 -5.81 8.04 11.83
N LEU A 112 -4.54 8.36 12.12
CA LEU A 112 -3.74 9.29 11.31
C LEU A 112 -3.10 8.65 10.08
N ARG A 113 -3.08 7.31 10.00
CA ARG A 113 -2.66 6.57 8.80
C ARG A 113 -3.43 7.02 7.56
N SER A 114 -4.73 7.27 7.68
CA SER A 114 -5.55 7.77 6.57
C SER A 114 -5.09 9.15 6.08
N VAL A 115 -4.75 10.05 7.00
CA VAL A 115 -4.23 11.39 6.68
C VAL A 115 -2.87 11.28 5.98
N GLY A 116 -1.98 10.43 6.50
CA GLY A 116 -0.70 10.10 5.88
C GLY A 116 -0.84 9.57 4.46
N SER A 117 -1.75 8.63 4.24
CA SER A 117 -1.98 8.04 2.92
C SER A 117 -2.39 9.08 1.86
N ILE A 118 -3.15 10.10 2.25
CA ILE A 118 -3.54 11.18 1.32
C ILE A 118 -2.33 12.06 1.00
N ILE A 119 -1.60 12.51 2.02
CA ILE A 119 -0.44 13.40 1.88
C ILE A 119 0.64 12.74 1.01
N PHE A 120 1.04 11.52 1.37
CA PHE A 120 2.08 10.79 0.67
C PHE A 120 1.60 10.20 -0.66
N GLY A 121 0.30 9.94 -0.83
CA GLY A 121 -0.28 9.58 -2.13
C GLY A 121 -0.08 10.71 -3.14
N ILE A 122 -0.47 11.93 -2.78
CA ILE A 122 -0.24 13.13 -3.60
C ILE A 122 1.26 13.35 -3.84
N ALA A 123 2.10 13.13 -2.83
CA ALA A 123 3.55 13.22 -2.96
C ALA A 123 4.11 12.20 -3.96
N SER A 124 3.61 10.96 -3.94
CA SER A 124 3.98 9.86 -4.84
C SER A 124 3.64 10.16 -6.30
N ASP A 125 2.49 10.76 -6.53
CA ASP A 125 2.07 11.15 -7.87
C ASP A 125 2.87 12.34 -8.40
N ARG A 126 3.29 13.26 -7.52
CA ARG A 126 4.05 14.46 -7.90
C ARG A 126 5.54 14.20 -8.12
N TRP A 127 6.22 13.63 -7.13
CA TRP A 127 7.68 13.45 -7.11
C TRP A 127 8.15 12.07 -7.54
N GLY A 128 7.21 11.19 -7.89
CA GLY A 128 7.51 9.80 -8.20
C GLY A 128 7.52 8.93 -6.96
N ARG A 129 7.92 7.67 -7.17
CA ARG A 129 7.77 6.62 -6.16
C ARG A 129 9.04 6.48 -5.33
N LYS A 130 10.19 6.88 -5.90
CA LYS A 130 11.50 6.74 -5.24
C LYS A 130 11.66 7.69 -4.06
N TRP A 131 11.39 8.98 -4.25
CA TRP A 131 11.62 9.99 -3.21
C TRP A 131 10.68 9.88 -2.01
N PRO A 132 9.35 9.74 -2.19
CA PRO A 132 8.43 9.56 -1.07
C PRO A 132 8.72 8.29 -0.28
N PHE A 133 9.14 7.19 -0.93
CA PHE A 133 9.61 6.00 -0.23
C PHE A 133 10.80 6.30 0.69
N VAL A 134 11.81 7.01 0.18
CA VAL A 134 13.02 7.36 0.96
C VAL A 134 12.65 8.28 2.13
N VAL A 135 11.87 9.32 1.89
CA VAL A 135 11.41 10.25 2.93
C VAL A 135 10.64 9.51 4.02
N ASN A 136 9.77 8.57 3.65
CA ASN A 136 9.01 7.78 4.61
C ASN A 136 9.91 6.95 5.53
N ASN A 137 10.93 6.29 4.97
CA ASN A 137 11.89 5.52 5.76
C ASN A 137 12.75 6.41 6.65
N VAL A 138 13.15 7.60 6.18
CA VAL A 138 13.86 8.58 7.02
C VAL A 138 12.99 9.03 8.19
N LEU A 139 11.70 9.29 7.95
CA LEU A 139 10.76 9.63 9.00
C LEU A 139 10.60 8.49 10.01
N PHE A 140 10.56 7.23 9.58
CA PHE A 140 10.55 6.11 10.52
C PHE A 140 11.79 6.07 11.41
N ILE A 141 12.99 6.24 10.85
CA ILE A 141 14.23 6.28 11.64
C ILE A 141 14.14 7.37 12.73
N ILE A 142 13.75 8.58 12.33
CA ILE A 142 13.67 9.73 13.26
C ILE A 142 12.61 9.48 14.34
N LEU A 143 11.42 9.01 13.96
CA LEU A 143 10.30 8.83 14.87
C LEU A 143 10.48 7.61 15.78
N GLU A 144 11.14 6.56 15.30
CA GLU A 144 11.45 5.38 16.09
C GLU A 144 12.52 5.70 17.14
N LEU A 145 13.58 6.42 16.75
CA LEU A 145 14.55 6.96 17.72
C LEU A 145 13.88 7.91 18.71
N ALA A 146 13.05 8.86 18.24
CA ALA A 146 12.33 9.79 19.11
C ALA A 146 11.48 9.06 20.15
N THR A 147 10.88 7.93 19.77
CA THR A 147 10.13 7.07 20.70
C THR A 147 11.04 6.46 21.76
N GLY A 148 12.18 5.90 21.36
CA GLY A 148 13.17 5.36 22.29
C GLY A 148 13.72 6.39 23.28
N PHE A 149 13.63 7.69 22.97
CA PHE A 149 14.04 8.79 23.85
C PHE A 149 12.89 9.48 24.59
N CYS A 150 11.63 9.09 24.38
CA CYS A 150 10.50 9.68 25.10
C CYS A 150 10.65 9.49 26.62
N GLN A 151 10.34 10.55 27.36
CA GLN A 151 10.36 10.55 28.84
C GLN A 151 8.96 10.76 29.43
N THR A 152 8.05 11.34 28.66
CA THR A 152 6.67 11.61 29.10
C THR A 152 5.66 10.95 28.16
N TYR A 153 4.50 10.59 28.72
CA TYR A 153 3.39 10.04 27.95
C TYR A 153 2.92 10.98 26.83
N THR A 154 2.90 12.29 27.08
CA THR A 154 2.49 13.28 26.07
C THR A 154 3.45 13.33 24.89
N GLN A 155 4.77 13.27 25.13
CA GLN A 155 5.76 13.16 24.05
C GLN A 155 5.55 11.88 23.23
N PHE A 156 5.34 10.76 23.92
CA PHE A 156 5.06 9.48 23.28
C PHE A 156 3.83 9.57 22.36
N LEU A 157 2.71 10.15 22.82
CA LEU A 157 1.52 10.32 21.99
C LEU A 157 1.77 11.19 20.75
N TRP A 158 2.50 12.30 20.88
CA TRP A 158 2.83 13.15 19.72
C TRP A 158 3.71 12.43 18.71
N VAL A 159 4.72 11.70 19.16
CA VAL A 159 5.58 10.91 18.28
C VAL A 159 4.77 9.81 17.59
N ARG A 160 3.85 9.14 18.30
CA ARG A 160 2.92 8.16 17.71
C ARG A 160 1.97 8.78 16.69
N ALA A 161 1.49 10.00 16.95
CA ALA A 161 0.66 10.71 15.99
C ALA A 161 1.39 10.94 14.66
N LEU A 162 2.62 11.45 14.73
CA LEU A 162 3.48 11.68 13.57
C LEU A 162 3.87 10.36 12.89
N PHE A 163 4.10 9.29 13.67
CA PHE A 163 4.38 7.96 13.14
C PHE A 163 3.19 7.44 12.33
N GLY A 164 1.95 7.65 12.76
CA GLY A 164 0.75 7.32 11.97
C GLY A 164 0.71 8.02 10.62
N ILE A 165 1.05 9.31 10.58
CA ILE A 165 1.11 10.07 9.32
C ILE A 165 2.21 9.52 8.39
N ALA A 166 3.39 9.19 8.92
CA ALA A 166 4.45 8.56 8.14
C ALA A 166 4.04 7.15 7.66
N MET A 167 3.47 6.32 8.53
CA MET A 167 3.04 4.94 8.21
C MET A 167 2.01 4.90 7.07
N GLY A 168 1.10 5.88 7.04
CA GLY A 168 0.07 5.97 6.02
C GLY A 168 0.59 6.05 4.59
N GLY A 169 1.76 6.68 4.40
CA GLY A 169 2.34 6.90 3.09
C GLY A 169 3.13 5.72 2.53
N LEU A 170 3.61 4.82 3.39
CA LEU A 170 4.51 3.78 2.96
C LEU A 170 3.81 2.75 2.09
N TYR A 171 2.65 2.24 2.53
CA TYR A 171 1.97 1.12 1.86
C TYR A 171 1.69 1.41 0.37
N GLY A 172 1.19 2.60 0.06
CA GLY A 172 0.94 3.00 -1.33
C GLY A 172 2.22 3.03 -2.15
N ASN A 173 3.31 3.56 -1.58
CA ASN A 173 4.61 3.65 -2.25
C ASN A 173 5.27 2.28 -2.48
N VAL A 174 5.23 1.38 -1.49
CA VAL A 174 5.79 0.02 -1.61
C VAL A 174 4.96 -0.81 -2.59
N ALA A 175 3.63 -0.70 -2.55
CA ALA A 175 2.72 -1.41 -3.45
C ALA A 175 2.91 -0.95 -4.90
N ALA A 176 2.97 0.36 -5.13
CA ALA A 176 3.25 0.91 -6.45
C ALA A 176 4.62 0.45 -6.96
N THR A 177 5.67 0.53 -6.13
CA THR A 177 7.02 0.08 -6.50
C THR A 177 7.04 -1.40 -6.89
N ALA A 178 6.35 -2.26 -6.15
CA ALA A 178 6.34 -3.70 -6.41
C ALA A 178 5.51 -4.07 -7.64
N LEU A 179 4.39 -3.37 -7.88
CA LEU A 179 3.36 -3.83 -8.82
C LEU A 179 3.34 -3.07 -10.16
N GLU A 180 3.83 -1.83 -10.21
CA GLU A 180 3.74 -1.01 -11.42
C GLU A 180 4.45 -1.65 -12.60
N ASP A 181 5.69 -2.09 -12.40
CA ASP A 181 6.48 -2.74 -13.45
C ASP A 181 6.15 -4.23 -13.62
N CYS A 182 5.31 -4.84 -12.77
CA CYS A 182 4.98 -6.26 -12.87
C CYS A 182 4.04 -6.58 -14.05
N PRO A 183 4.21 -7.72 -14.74
CA PRO A 183 3.26 -8.20 -15.75
C PRO A 183 1.85 -8.36 -15.16
N PRO A 184 0.77 -8.00 -15.88
CA PRO A 184 -0.60 -8.08 -15.36
C PRO A 184 -0.97 -9.46 -14.79
N ALA A 185 -0.52 -10.55 -15.41
CA ALA A 185 -0.76 -11.92 -14.95
C ALA A 185 -0.11 -12.21 -13.57
N ALA A 186 1.06 -11.62 -13.30
CA ALA A 186 1.81 -11.85 -12.06
C ALA A 186 1.43 -10.90 -10.92
N ARG A 187 0.81 -9.75 -11.23
CA ARG A 187 0.47 -8.71 -10.24
C ARG A 187 -0.34 -9.24 -9.06
N GLY A 188 -1.28 -10.16 -9.28
CA GLY A 188 -2.09 -10.73 -8.21
C GLY A 188 -1.30 -11.62 -7.25
N ILE A 189 -0.37 -12.42 -7.76
CA ILE A 189 0.49 -13.28 -6.93
C ILE A 189 1.50 -12.42 -6.18
N ILE A 190 2.14 -11.47 -6.86
CA ILE A 190 3.13 -10.57 -6.27
C ILE A 190 2.50 -9.68 -5.19
N SER A 191 1.26 -9.19 -5.37
CA SER A 191 0.59 -8.40 -4.34
C SER A 191 0.27 -9.24 -3.09
N GLY A 192 -0.16 -10.49 -3.27
CA GLY A 192 -0.37 -11.43 -2.17
C GLY A 192 0.92 -11.75 -1.41
N MET A 193 2.01 -12.04 -2.14
CA MET A 193 3.33 -12.25 -1.55
C MET A 193 3.84 -11.01 -0.82
N MET A 194 3.62 -9.82 -1.39
CA MET A 194 3.95 -8.56 -0.74
C MET A 194 3.17 -8.40 0.57
N GLN A 195 1.86 -8.66 0.56
CA GLN A 195 1.00 -8.51 1.73
C GLN A 195 1.46 -9.42 2.89
N GLN A 196 2.00 -10.61 2.59
CA GLN A 196 2.58 -11.52 3.57
C GLN A 196 3.75 -10.89 4.36
N GLY A 197 4.40 -9.85 3.82
CA GLY A 197 5.40 -9.08 4.54
C GLY A 197 4.88 -8.52 5.86
N TYR A 198 3.60 -8.18 5.97
CA TYR A 198 3.01 -7.70 7.22
C TYR A 198 3.06 -8.76 8.34
N ALA A 199 2.66 -10.00 8.01
CA ALA A 199 2.73 -11.12 8.94
C ALA A 199 4.17 -11.52 9.26
N PHE A 200 5.07 -11.43 8.28
CA PHE A 200 6.50 -11.65 8.49
C PHE A 200 7.10 -10.63 9.46
N GLY A 201 6.76 -9.35 9.29
CA GLY A 201 7.16 -8.26 10.20
C GLY A 201 6.64 -8.44 11.62
N TYR A 202 5.39 -8.88 11.79
CA TYR A 202 4.84 -9.25 13.10
C TYR A 202 5.68 -10.33 13.79
N LEU A 203 6.03 -11.41 13.07
CA LEU A 203 6.87 -12.48 13.62
C LEU A 203 8.25 -11.97 14.03
N LEU A 204 8.87 -11.13 13.19
CA LEU A 204 10.13 -10.46 13.55
C LEU A 204 9.97 -9.63 14.82
N ALA A 205 8.90 -8.84 14.95
CA ALA A 205 8.66 -8.02 16.13
C ALA A 205 8.57 -8.88 17.39
N VAL A 206 7.87 -10.00 17.35
CA VAL A 206 7.78 -10.94 18.50
C VAL A 206 9.16 -11.51 18.85
N VAL A 207 9.93 -11.97 17.85
CA VAL A 207 11.26 -12.56 18.07
C VAL A 207 12.23 -11.54 18.67
N PHE A 208 12.32 -10.34 18.10
CA PHE A 208 13.23 -9.30 18.57
C PHE A 208 12.76 -8.64 19.86
N ALA A 209 11.46 -8.49 20.08
CA ALA A 209 10.95 -8.04 21.38
C ALA A 209 11.35 -9.04 22.47
N ARG A 210 11.16 -10.35 22.22
CA ARG A 210 11.59 -11.38 23.16
C ARG A 210 13.11 -11.35 23.39
N ALA A 211 13.89 -11.16 22.33
CA ALA A 211 15.34 -11.20 22.37
C ALA A 211 15.98 -9.96 22.96
N LEU A 212 15.42 -8.75 22.77
CA LEU A 212 16.04 -7.49 23.20
C LEU A 212 15.45 -6.95 24.51
N VAL A 213 14.14 -7.08 24.70
CA VAL A 213 13.45 -6.51 25.88
C VAL A 213 13.75 -7.33 27.12
N ASN A 214 13.80 -8.66 27.02
CA ASN A 214 14.02 -9.54 28.18
C ASN A 214 15.49 -9.70 28.58
N THR A 215 16.45 -9.40 27.69
CA THR A 215 17.88 -9.63 27.95
C THR A 215 18.64 -8.36 28.32
N THR A 216 18.07 -7.19 28.05
CA THR A 216 18.77 -5.91 28.19
C THR A 216 18.26 -5.13 29.40
N SER A 217 19.17 -4.58 30.20
CA SER A 217 18.84 -3.76 31.38
C SER A 217 18.05 -2.48 31.08
N HIS A 218 18.01 -2.05 29.81
CA HIS A 218 17.35 -0.83 29.36
C HIS A 218 15.88 -1.05 28.96
N GLY A 219 15.32 -2.25 29.21
CA GLY A 219 13.92 -2.59 28.99
C GLY A 219 13.52 -2.48 27.51
N TRP A 220 12.52 -1.65 27.22
CA TRP A 220 11.92 -1.53 25.89
C TRP A 220 12.69 -0.63 24.91
N ARG A 221 13.51 0.32 25.38
CA ARG A 221 14.17 1.33 24.53
C ARG A 221 15.09 0.75 23.44
N PRO A 222 15.91 -0.28 23.72
CA PRO A 222 16.80 -0.88 22.70
C PRO A 222 16.04 -1.46 21.51
N LEU A 223 14.80 -1.90 21.68
CA LEU A 223 13.98 -2.40 20.58
C LEU A 223 13.72 -1.31 19.54
N PHE A 224 13.44 -0.07 19.98
CA PHE A 224 13.22 1.08 19.11
C PHE A 224 14.53 1.57 18.47
N TRP A 225 15.65 1.56 19.20
CA TRP A 225 16.96 1.89 18.62
C TRP A 225 17.39 0.89 17.55
N PHE A 226 17.12 -0.40 17.77
CA PHE A 226 17.33 -1.43 16.77
C PHE A 226 16.37 -1.27 15.60
N GLY A 227 15.08 -0.97 15.86
CA GLY A 227 14.07 -0.65 14.84
C GLY A 227 14.52 0.42 13.86
N ALA A 228 15.22 1.44 14.34
CA ALA A 228 15.74 2.53 13.51
C ALA A 228 16.92 2.15 12.59
N CYS A 229 17.58 1.01 12.78
CA CYS A 229 18.80 0.67 12.03
C CYS A 229 18.50 0.06 10.62
N PRO A 230 17.66 -0.98 10.48
CA PRO A 230 17.39 -1.60 9.18
C PRO A 230 16.78 -0.70 8.10
N PRO A 231 15.94 0.31 8.41
CA PRO A 231 15.48 1.28 7.42
C PRO A 231 16.62 2.02 6.71
N VAL A 232 17.78 2.20 7.34
CA VAL A 232 18.97 2.80 6.70
C VAL A 232 19.41 1.95 5.51
N PHE A 233 19.49 0.63 5.67
CA PHE A 233 19.86 -0.28 4.58
C PHE A 233 18.79 -0.33 3.50
N ILE A 234 17.50 -0.26 3.87
CA ILE A 234 16.38 -0.21 2.92
C ILE A 234 16.46 1.06 2.06
N ILE A 235 16.80 2.20 2.67
CA ILE A 235 17.03 3.47 1.95
C ILE A 235 18.21 3.31 0.98
N LEU A 236 19.36 2.82 1.45
CA LEU A 236 20.54 2.64 0.61
C LEU A 236 20.25 1.73 -0.59
N PHE A 237 19.53 0.63 -0.35
CA PHE A 237 19.13 -0.28 -1.41
C PHE A 237 18.17 0.40 -2.39
N ARG A 238 17.17 1.15 -1.91
CA ARG A 238 16.25 1.89 -2.76
C ARG A 238 16.93 3.00 -3.58
N LEU A 239 17.96 3.65 -3.02
CA LEU A 239 18.72 4.68 -3.72
C LEU A 239 19.52 4.10 -4.90
N TYR A 240 20.01 2.87 -4.76
CA TYR A 240 20.70 2.16 -5.85
C TYR A 240 19.75 1.71 -6.97
N LEU A 241 18.48 1.43 -6.65
CA LEU A 241 17.50 1.01 -7.65
C LEU A 241 17.03 2.20 -8.51
N PRO A 242 16.88 2.00 -9.84
CA PRO A 242 16.30 3.00 -10.73
C PRO A 242 14.81 3.20 -10.43
N GLU A 243 14.27 4.32 -10.85
CA GLU A 243 12.84 4.61 -10.73
C GLU A 243 12.02 3.76 -11.70
N THR A 244 10.78 3.44 -11.31
CA THR A 244 9.84 2.60 -12.06
C THR A 244 9.65 3.10 -13.50
N LYS A 245 9.65 2.20 -14.48
CA LYS A 245 9.54 2.58 -15.91
C LYS A 245 8.20 3.27 -16.22
N VAL A 246 7.12 2.79 -15.59
CA VAL A 246 5.79 3.38 -15.71
C VAL A 246 5.74 4.83 -15.21
N PHE A 247 6.51 5.14 -14.15
CA PHE A 247 6.60 6.53 -13.69
C PHE A 247 7.34 7.41 -14.70
N GLN A 248 8.47 6.92 -15.23
CA GLN A 248 9.26 7.65 -16.23
C GLN A 248 8.45 7.94 -17.50
N GLU A 249 7.63 6.98 -17.95
CA GLU A 249 6.74 7.15 -19.10
C GLU A 249 5.65 8.19 -18.82
N ARG A 250 5.00 8.12 -17.65
CA ARG A 250 4.02 9.13 -17.21
C ARG A 250 4.65 10.52 -17.08
N GLN A 251 5.88 10.62 -16.60
CA GLN A 251 6.60 11.87 -16.48
C GLN A 251 6.91 12.48 -17.85
N ARG A 252 7.34 11.68 -18.84
CA ARG A 252 7.56 12.14 -20.22
C ARG A 252 6.29 12.71 -20.85
N VAL A 253 5.15 12.04 -20.65
CA VAL A 253 3.84 12.53 -21.11
C VAL A 253 3.42 13.81 -20.35
N ARG A 254 3.76 13.92 -19.06
CA ARG A 254 3.47 15.09 -18.22
C ARG A 254 4.33 16.31 -18.58
N GLU A 255 5.60 16.10 -18.91
CA GLU A 255 6.52 17.17 -19.35
C GLU A 255 6.14 17.72 -20.73
N ALA A 256 5.47 16.91 -21.56
CA ALA A 256 4.90 17.35 -22.84
C ALA A 256 3.61 18.18 -22.69
N SER A 257 2.99 18.27 -21.50
CA SER A 257 1.71 18.96 -21.28
C SER A 257 1.77 19.91 -20.07
N HIS A 258 1.96 21.20 -20.35
CA HIS A 258 2.40 22.22 -19.39
C HIS A 258 1.36 22.65 -18.32
N ASN A 259 0.14 22.11 -18.28
CA ASN A 259 -0.98 22.68 -17.50
C ASN A 259 -1.88 21.67 -16.74
N MET A 260 -1.34 20.57 -16.19
CA MET A 260 -2.17 19.53 -15.54
C MET A 260 -2.27 19.57 -14.00
N THR A 261 -1.43 20.34 -13.29
CA THR A 261 -1.42 20.31 -11.81
C THR A 261 -2.72 20.87 -11.20
N ALA A 262 -3.30 21.90 -11.81
CA ALA A 262 -4.60 22.45 -11.40
C ALA A 262 -5.76 21.54 -11.82
N THR A 263 -5.66 20.92 -13.00
CA THR A 263 -6.68 20.01 -13.55
C THR A 263 -6.79 18.72 -12.73
N PHE A 264 -5.68 18.18 -12.22
CA PHE A 264 -5.68 16.94 -11.44
C PHE A 264 -6.29 17.10 -10.04
N VAL A 265 -6.02 18.21 -9.34
CA VAL A 265 -6.67 18.49 -8.05
C VAL A 265 -8.17 18.74 -8.26
N ALA A 266 -8.55 19.37 -9.37
CA ALA A 266 -9.94 19.53 -9.76
C ALA A 266 -10.61 18.17 -10.07
N GLU A 267 -9.96 17.30 -10.86
CA GLU A 267 -10.44 15.95 -11.20
C GLU A 267 -10.53 15.04 -9.97
N GLY A 268 -9.54 15.08 -9.06
CA GLY A 268 -9.59 14.34 -7.79
C GLY A 268 -10.76 14.78 -6.91
N LYS A 269 -11.04 16.09 -6.86
CA LYS A 269 -12.19 16.65 -6.14
C LYS A 269 -13.53 16.25 -6.79
N ILE A 270 -13.57 16.17 -8.13
CA ILE A 270 -14.75 15.73 -8.90
C ILE A 270 -14.98 14.23 -8.72
N ALA A 271 -13.93 13.40 -8.81
CA ALA A 271 -14.00 11.96 -8.60
C ALA A 271 -14.43 11.62 -7.17
N LEU A 272 -13.92 12.35 -6.17
CA LEU A 272 -14.34 12.18 -4.77
C LEU A 272 -15.82 12.54 -4.58
N LYS A 273 -16.30 13.64 -5.17
CA LYS A 273 -17.73 14.00 -5.16
C LYS A 273 -18.61 13.02 -5.93
N ARG A 274 -18.09 12.41 -7.00
CA ARG A 274 -18.86 11.49 -7.86
C ARG A 274 -18.96 10.09 -7.26
N HIS A 275 -17.93 9.64 -6.54
CA HIS A 275 -17.84 8.29 -5.99
C HIS A 275 -17.94 8.23 -4.46
N TRP A 276 -18.34 9.31 -3.79
CA TRP A 276 -18.44 9.36 -2.32
C TRP A 276 -19.38 8.27 -1.75
N LEU A 277 -20.50 7.96 -2.42
CA LEU A 277 -21.41 6.87 -2.04
C LEU A 277 -20.74 5.50 -2.10
N LEU A 278 -19.91 5.27 -3.12
CA LEU A 278 -19.15 4.03 -3.28
C LEU A 278 -18.06 3.90 -2.20
N LEU A 279 -17.41 5.01 -1.85
CA LEU A 279 -16.44 5.09 -0.77
C LEU A 279 -17.10 4.82 0.60
N CYS A 280 -18.23 5.46 0.88
CA CYS A 280 -19.02 5.20 2.08
C CYS A 280 -19.47 3.74 2.16
N TYR A 281 -19.93 3.16 1.05
CA TYR A 281 -20.28 1.75 0.98
C TYR A 281 -19.10 0.83 1.28
N MET A 282 -17.92 1.09 0.72
CA MET A 282 -16.70 0.32 0.99
C MET A 282 -16.24 0.44 2.45
N VAL A 283 -16.32 1.64 3.03
CA VAL A 283 -15.99 1.87 4.45
C VAL A 283 -16.96 1.14 5.35
N LEU A 284 -18.28 1.22 5.08
CA LEU A 284 -19.30 0.50 5.85
C LEU A 284 -19.18 -1.01 5.72
N LEU A 285 -18.89 -1.51 4.52
CA LEU A 285 -18.70 -2.94 4.29
C LEU A 285 -17.46 -3.46 5.04
N MET A 286 -16.35 -2.72 5.00
CA MET A 286 -15.15 -3.07 5.77
C MET A 286 -15.35 -2.95 7.28
N ALA A 287 -16.09 -1.93 7.74
CA ALA A 287 -16.44 -1.78 9.15
C ALA A 287 -17.35 -2.92 9.62
N GLY A 288 -18.34 -3.31 8.81
CA GLY A 288 -19.23 -4.43 9.08
C GLY A 288 -18.49 -5.76 9.14
N PHE A 289 -17.57 -6.01 8.21
CA PHE A 289 -16.72 -7.20 8.23
C PHE A 289 -15.84 -7.27 9.48
N ASN A 290 -15.19 -6.16 9.85
CA ASN A 290 -14.40 -6.07 11.08
C ASN A 290 -15.24 -6.28 12.35
N PHE A 291 -16.49 -5.79 12.36
CA PHE A 291 -17.42 -5.99 13.48
C PHE A 291 -17.82 -7.47 13.61
N MET A 292 -18.15 -8.14 12.51
CA MET A 292 -18.53 -9.57 12.51
C MET A 292 -17.41 -10.49 13.00
N VAL A 293 -16.16 -10.17 12.69
CA VAL A 293 -14.98 -10.89 13.20
C VAL A 293 -14.82 -10.74 14.72
N ARG A 294 -15.23 -9.59 15.28
CA ARG A 294 -15.09 -9.30 16.72
C ARG A 294 -16.29 -9.74 17.56
N SER A 295 -17.43 -10.03 16.92
CA SER A 295 -18.67 -10.44 17.59
C SER A 295 -18.81 -11.96 17.81
N HIS A 296 -17.74 -12.75 17.63
CA HIS A 296 -17.68 -14.14 18.09
C HIS A 296 -16.87 -14.19 19.40
N PRO A 297 -17.53 -14.20 20.56
CA PRO A 297 -16.88 -14.53 21.81
C PRO A 297 -16.57 -16.03 21.82
N SER A 298 -15.29 -16.39 21.90
CA SER A 298 -14.84 -17.66 22.45
C SER A 298 -14.56 -17.50 23.93
#